data_AF-A0A2S5A3R1-F1
#
_entry.id   AF-A0A2S5A3R1-F1
#
_cell.length_a   1.000
_cell.length_b   1.000
_cell.length_c   1.000
_cell.angle_alpha   90.00
_cell.angle_beta   90.00
_cell.angle_gamma   90.00
#
_symmetry.space_group_name_H-M   'P 1'
#
loop_
_entity.id
_entity.type
_entity.pdbx_description
1 polymer ?
#
loop_
_entity_poly.entity_id
_entity_poly.type
_entity_poly.pdbx_seq_one_letter_code
_entity_poly.pdbx_strand_id
1 'polypeptide(L)'
;MTIIFIILGIIAIVGLIVYLRYFIPLRPKEPGFEYVYVNEDGTVSELDEKDVEYLKTEFSPADGARPYIKNHYKELTPDRKISGFILRYRVPKKIEIKPLKNPQDYRH
;
A
#
# COMPACT_ATOMS: atom_id res chain seq x y z
N MET A 1 41.99 4.49 -8.60
CA MET A 1 41.46 4.60 -7.22
C MET A 1 40.30 5.60 -7.11
N THR A 2 40.45 6.85 -7.55
CA THR A 2 39.38 7.88 -7.50
C THR A 2 38.08 7.49 -8.20
N ILE A 3 38.16 6.90 -9.40
CA ILE A 3 36.98 6.48 -10.18
C ILE A 3 36.12 5.44 -9.43
N ILE A 4 36.76 4.50 -8.71
CA ILE A 4 36.04 3.47 -7.93
C ILE A 4 35.22 4.10 -6.81
N PHE A 5 35.80 5.08 -6.10
CA PHE A 5 35.08 5.81 -5.05
C PHE A 5 33.89 6.62 -5.58
N ILE A 6 34.01 7.19 -6.79
CA ILE A 6 32.89 7.90 -7.44
C ILE A 6 31.76 6.91 -7.76
N ILE A 7 32.08 5.74 -8.32
CA ILE A 7 31.07 4.71 -8.64
C ILE A 7 30.36 4.22 -7.37
N LEU A 8 31.12 3.93 -6.31
CA LEU A 8 30.55 3.52 -5.02
C LEU A 8 29.66 4.61 -4.41
N GLY A 9 30.06 5.87 -4.52
CA GLY A 9 29.24 7.01 -4.08
C GLY A 9 27.91 7.10 -4.83
N ILE A 10 27.93 6.93 -6.16
CA ILE A 10 26.70 6.92 -6.97
C ILE A 10 25.78 5.77 -6.57
N ILE A 11 26.32 4.55 -6.41
CA ILE A 11 25.53 3.38 -5.99
C ILE A 11 24.89 3.63 -4.62
N ALA A 12 25.63 4.18 -3.66
CA ALA A 12 25.10 4.51 -2.34
C ALA A 12 23.97 5.55 -2.41
N ILE A 13 24.13 6.60 -3.22
CA ILE A 13 23.11 7.64 -3.43
C ILE A 13 21.85 7.04 -4.07
N VAL A 14 22.00 6.23 -5.11
CA VAL A 14 20.86 5.57 -5.77
C VAL A 14 20.15 4.63 -4.81
N GLY A 15 20.90 3.81 -4.06
CA GLY A 15 20.36 2.92 -3.04
C GLY A 15 19.58 3.68 -1.97
N LEU A 16 20.11 4.82 -1.51
CA LEU A 16 19.43 5.70 -0.56
C LEU A 16 18.14 6.26 -1.16
N ILE A 17 18.15 6.80 -2.37
CA ILE A 17 16.95 7.34 -3.04
C ILE A 17 15.86 6.25 -3.17
N VAL A 18 16.25 5.04 -3.56
CA VAL A 18 15.33 3.89 -3.65
C VAL A 18 14.76 3.57 -2.27
N TYR A 19 15.59 3.49 -1.24
CA TYR A 19 15.14 3.25 0.14
C TYR A 19 14.14 4.30 0.61
N LEU A 20 14.46 5.59 0.45
CA LEU A 20 13.59 6.70 0.84
C LEU A 20 12.25 6.64 0.10
N ARG A 21 12.25 6.23 -1.18
CA ARG A 21 11.03 6.16 -2.00
C ARG A 21 10.14 4.95 -1.66
N TYR A 22 10.73 3.83 -1.26
CA TYR A 22 10.01 2.57 -1.04
C TYR A 22 9.73 2.25 0.42
N PHE A 23 10.49 2.77 1.38
CA PHE A 23 10.36 2.39 2.80
C PHE A 23 9.82 3.49 3.72
N ILE A 24 9.92 4.76 3.33
CA ILE A 24 9.38 5.87 4.15
C ILE A 24 7.86 5.99 3.97
N PRO A 25 7.11 6.30 5.05
CA PRO A 25 5.70 6.62 4.94
C PRO A 25 5.44 7.76 3.95
N LEU A 26 4.53 7.55 3.02
CA LEU A 26 4.18 8.54 2.00
C LEU A 26 3.18 9.59 2.51
N ARG A 27 2.57 9.32 3.67
CA ARG A 27 1.50 10.11 4.26
C ARG A 27 1.70 10.21 5.79
N PRO A 28 1.38 11.35 6.43
CA PRO A 28 1.34 11.45 7.88
C PRO A 28 0.29 10.50 8.47
N LYS A 29 0.38 10.25 9.78
CA LYS A 29 -0.63 9.46 10.49
C LYS A 29 -1.95 10.23 10.50
N GLU A 30 -2.96 9.66 9.86
CA GLU A 30 -4.32 10.20 9.77
C GLU A 30 -5.26 9.33 10.62
N PRO A 31 -6.39 9.87 11.11
CA PRO A 31 -7.39 9.09 11.82
C PRO A 31 -8.03 8.04 10.89
N GLY A 32 -8.59 6.98 11.49
CA GLY A 32 -9.22 5.87 10.77
C GLY A 32 -8.50 4.54 11.01
N PHE A 33 -8.98 3.49 10.34
CA PHE A 33 -8.34 2.17 10.42
C PHE A 33 -6.97 2.19 9.70
N GLU A 34 -6.06 1.32 10.16
CA GLU A 34 -4.68 1.29 9.67
C GLU A 34 -4.58 0.86 8.20
N TYR A 35 -5.54 0.07 7.74
CA TYR A 35 -5.61 -0.43 6.37
C TYR A 35 -6.71 0.25 5.57
N VAL A 36 -6.48 0.36 4.27
CA VAL A 36 -7.44 0.85 3.27
C VAL A 36 -7.39 -0.06 2.04
N TYR A 37 -8.39 0.03 1.16
CA TYR A 37 -8.44 -0.77 -0.05
C TYR A 37 -8.09 0.06 -1.28
N VAL A 38 -7.18 -0.46 -2.11
CA VAL A 38 -6.95 0.07 -3.46
C VAL A 38 -7.94 -0.61 -4.40
N ASN A 39 -8.74 0.18 -5.10
CA ASN A 39 -9.69 -0.29 -6.10
C ASN A 39 -8.97 -0.59 -7.42
N GLU A 40 -9.64 -1.32 -8.32
CA GLU A 40 -9.06 -1.71 -9.62
C GLU A 40 -8.73 -0.50 -10.53
N ASP A 41 -9.42 0.62 -10.35
CA ASP A 41 -9.15 1.90 -11.05
C ASP A 41 -7.99 2.70 -10.42
N GLY A 42 -7.40 2.20 -9.34
CA GLY A 42 -6.34 2.85 -8.56
C GLY A 42 -6.85 3.88 -7.55
N THR A 43 -8.16 4.12 -7.44
CA THR A 43 -8.68 4.92 -6.33
C THR A 43 -8.53 4.16 -5.01
N VAL A 44 -8.61 4.87 -3.90
CA VAL A 44 -8.48 4.27 -2.57
C VAL A 44 -9.72 4.58 -1.77
N SER A 45 -10.26 3.58 -1.08
CA SER A 45 -11.43 3.72 -0.21
C SER A 45 -11.19 3.17 1.19
N GLU A 46 -11.94 3.73 2.13
CA GLU A 46 -12.13 3.15 3.46
C GLU A 46 -12.77 1.75 3.36
N LEU A 47 -12.60 0.97 4.41
CA LEU A 47 -13.08 -0.41 4.52
C LEU A 47 -14.48 -0.48 5.13
N ASP A 48 -15.21 -1.54 4.81
CA ASP A 48 -16.45 -1.88 5.50
C ASP A 48 -16.16 -2.60 6.83
N GLU A 49 -17.20 -2.79 7.65
CA GLU A 49 -17.03 -3.43 8.96
C GLU A 49 -16.51 -4.87 8.85
N LYS A 50 -16.87 -5.60 7.79
CA LYS A 50 -16.49 -7.00 7.58
C LYS A 50 -15.02 -7.12 7.20
N ASP A 51 -14.54 -6.24 6.33
CA ASP A 51 -13.14 -6.13 5.93
C ASP A 51 -12.27 -5.74 7.14
N VAL A 52 -12.76 -4.83 7.99
CA VAL A 52 -12.07 -4.46 9.23
C VAL A 52 -11.97 -5.66 10.18
N GLU A 53 -13.05 -6.43 10.34
CA GLU A 53 -13.07 -7.64 11.17
C GLU A 53 -12.12 -8.72 10.62
N TYR A 54 -12.15 -8.93 9.30
CA TYR A 54 -11.25 -9.85 8.62
C TYR A 54 -9.78 -9.48 8.82
N LEU A 55 -9.41 -8.20 8.70
CA LEU A 55 -8.03 -7.74 8.89
C LEU A 55 -7.57 -7.73 10.36
N LYS A 56 -8.51 -7.73 11.32
CA LYS A 56 -8.20 -7.90 12.75
C LYS A 56 -8.04 -9.35 13.16
N THR A 57 -8.52 -10.28 12.34
CA THR A 57 -8.44 -11.71 12.64
C THR A 57 -6.98 -12.15 12.67
N GLU A 58 -6.60 -12.90 13.70
CA GLU A 58 -5.27 -13.51 13.77
C GLU A 58 -5.19 -14.72 12.84
N PHE A 59 -4.20 -14.72 11.96
CA PHE A 59 -3.94 -15.83 11.03
C PHE A 59 -2.66 -16.56 11.43
N SER A 60 -2.66 -17.88 11.34
CA SER A 60 -1.44 -18.68 11.44
C SER A 60 -0.51 -18.36 10.26
N PRO A 61 0.83 -18.44 10.41
CA PRO A 61 1.77 -18.18 9.32
C PRO A 61 1.57 -19.06 8.08
N ALA A 62 1.01 -20.26 8.26
CA ALA A 62 0.72 -21.22 7.19
C ALA A 62 -0.76 -21.20 6.73
N ASP A 63 -1.55 -20.22 7.19
CA ASP A 63 -2.95 -20.09 6.83
C ASP A 63 -3.10 -19.46 5.43
N GLY A 64 -3.69 -20.21 4.50
CA GLY A 64 -3.97 -19.73 3.15
C GLY A 64 -5.07 -18.66 3.08
N ALA A 65 -5.86 -18.51 4.14
CA ALA A 65 -6.88 -17.46 4.26
C ALA A 65 -6.30 -16.10 4.70
N ARG A 66 -4.97 -15.97 4.86
CA ARG A 66 -4.36 -14.71 5.25
C ARG A 66 -4.58 -13.63 4.18
N PRO A 67 -4.98 -12.41 4.56
CA PRO A 67 -5.09 -11.30 3.62
C PRO A 67 -3.73 -10.96 3.01
N TYR A 68 -3.70 -10.79 1.70
CA TYR A 68 -2.55 -10.22 1.02
C TYR A 68 -2.54 -8.70 1.23
N ILE A 69 -1.47 -8.20 1.86
CA ILE A 69 -1.27 -6.77 2.13
C ILE A 69 -0.14 -6.25 1.27
N LYS A 70 -0.43 -5.24 0.47
CA LYS A 70 0.54 -4.56 -0.39
C LYS A 70 1.56 -3.83 0.47
N ASN A 71 2.84 -3.97 0.12
CA ASN A 71 3.94 -3.23 0.73
C ASN A 71 4.02 -1.80 0.18
N HIS A 72 3.66 -1.60 -1.09
CA HIS A 72 3.66 -0.29 -1.75
C HIS A 72 2.50 -0.15 -2.74
N TYR A 73 2.04 1.08 -2.94
CA TYR A 73 0.83 1.36 -3.75
C TYR A 73 0.90 0.82 -5.18
N LYS A 74 2.07 0.81 -5.82
CA LYS A 74 2.25 0.33 -7.20
C LYS A 74 2.49 -1.17 -7.32
N GLU A 75 2.52 -1.90 -6.22
CA GLU A 75 2.69 -3.34 -6.23
C GLU A 75 1.51 -3.97 -6.98
N LEU A 76 1.76 -4.99 -7.79
CA LEU A 76 0.70 -5.75 -8.43
C LEU A 76 0.50 -7.05 -7.67
N THR A 77 -0.75 -7.47 -7.55
CA THR A 77 -1.08 -8.82 -7.08
C THR A 77 -0.55 -9.87 -8.06
N PRO A 78 -0.48 -11.17 -7.68
CA PRO A 78 -0.02 -12.23 -8.56
C PRO A 78 -0.77 -12.32 -9.90
N ASP A 79 -2.04 -11.93 -9.93
CA ASP A 79 -2.90 -11.82 -11.13
C ASP A 79 -2.76 -10.47 -11.87
N ARG A 80 -1.72 -9.68 -11.55
CA ARG A 80 -1.38 -8.38 -12.16
C ARG A 80 -2.40 -7.27 -11.93
N LYS A 81 -3.22 -7.35 -10.88
CA LYS A 81 -4.14 -6.27 -10.50
C LYS A 81 -3.48 -5.27 -9.57
N ILE A 82 -3.92 -4.01 -9.69
CA ILE A 82 -3.49 -2.94 -8.78
C ILE A 82 -4.26 -2.97 -7.45
N SER A 83 -5.41 -3.64 -7.40
CA SER A 83 -6.28 -3.67 -6.23
C SER A 83 -5.68 -4.43 -5.05
N GLY A 84 -6.23 -4.21 -3.85
CA GLY A 84 -5.87 -4.95 -2.63
C GLY A 84 -5.68 -4.07 -1.39
N PHE A 85 -5.54 -4.71 -0.24
CA PHE A 85 -5.33 -4.05 1.04
C PHE A 85 -3.94 -3.42 1.12
N ILE A 86 -3.85 -2.22 1.68
CA ILE A 86 -2.60 -1.52 1.90
C ILE A 86 -2.65 -0.72 3.19
N LEU A 87 -1.49 -0.54 3.83
CA LEU A 87 -1.35 0.37 4.96
C LEU A 87 -1.66 1.81 4.52
N ARG A 88 -2.50 2.52 5.27
CA ARG A 88 -2.93 3.91 5.01
C ARG A 88 -1.75 4.83 4.73
N TYR A 89 -0.69 4.71 5.52
CA TYR A 89 0.50 5.56 5.41
C TYR A 89 1.36 5.26 4.16
N ARG A 90 1.13 4.12 3.50
CA ARG A 90 1.78 3.72 2.24
C ARG A 90 1.03 4.21 1.01
N VAL A 91 -0.12 4.84 1.18
CA VAL A 91 -0.84 5.49 0.09
C VAL A 91 -0.18 6.83 -0.23
N PRO A 92 0.15 7.12 -1.51
CA PRO A 92 0.71 8.41 -1.89
C PRO A 92 -0.18 9.57 -1.44
N LYS A 93 0.41 10.61 -0.84
CA LYS A 93 -0.30 11.81 -0.35
C LYS A 93 -1.23 12.47 -1.39
N LYS A 94 -0.88 12.37 -2.68
CA LYS A 94 -1.67 12.90 -3.80
C LYS A 94 -2.95 12.13 -4.09
N ILE A 95 -3.15 10.96 -3.47
CA ILE A 95 -4.32 10.11 -3.65
C ILE A 95 -5.20 10.25 -2.42
N GLU A 96 -6.41 10.75 -2.64
CA GLU A 96 -7.44 10.87 -1.62
C GLU A 96 -7.96 9.48 -1.22
N ILE A 97 -8.19 9.29 0.08
CA ILE A 97 -8.85 8.11 0.62
C ILE A 97 -10.32 8.46 0.73
N LYS A 98 -11.13 7.86 -0.13
CA LYS A 98 -12.58 8.13 -0.20
C LYS A 98 -13.29 7.33 0.89
N PRO A 99 -14.44 7.80 1.40
CA PRO A 99 -15.31 6.94 2.20
C PRO A 99 -15.72 5.71 1.39
N LEU A 100 -16.07 4.63 2.07
CA LEU A 100 -16.57 3.42 1.43
C LEU A 100 -17.75 3.76 0.52
N LYS A 101 -17.61 3.46 -0.78
CA LYS A 101 -18.69 3.67 -1.74
C LYS A 101 -19.74 2.60 -1.52
N ASN A 102 -21.00 2.99 -1.28
CA ASN A 102 -22.06 2.02 -1.07
C ASN A 102 -22.27 1.21 -2.37
N PRO A 103 -22.38 -0.13 -2.33
CA PRO A 103 -22.68 -0.93 -3.53
C PRO A 103 -23.91 -0.47 -4.32
N GLN A 104 -24.84 0.26 -3.69
CA GLN A 104 -26.00 0.87 -4.35
C GLN A 104 -25.63 2.04 -5.29
N ASP A 105 -24.48 2.70 -5.12
CA ASP A 105 -24.03 3.84 -5.96
C ASP A 105 -23.57 3.43 -7.37
N TYR A 106 -23.44 2.13 -7.64
CA TYR A 106 -23.05 1.61 -8.96
C TYR A 106 -24.26 1.30 -9.86
N ARG A 107 -25.49 1.53 -9.39
CA ARG A 107 -26.73 1.34 -10.15
C ARG A 107 -27.21 2.69 -10.70
N HIS A 108 -26.52 3.20 -11.72
CA HIS A 108 -26.98 4.33 -12.54
C HIS A 108 -26.89 3.97 -14.02
#